data_AF-A0A936LK76-F1
#
_entry.id   AF-A0A936LK76-F1
#
_cell.length_a   1.000
_cell.length_b   1.000
_cell.length_c   1.000
_cell.angle_alpha   90.00
_cell.angle_beta   90.00
_cell.angle_gamma   90.00
#
_symmetry.space_group_name_H-M   'P 1'
#
loop_
_entity.id
_entity.type
_entity.pdbx_description
1 polymer ?
#
loop_
_entity_poly.entity_id
_entity_poly.type
_entity_poly.pdbx_seq_one_letter_code
_entity_poly.pdbx_strand_id
1 'polypeptide(L)'
;MSTMTATDPKATVLPLLEGSSWPGAAEALAQVNALPVPTIKTEAWRYTRVGKLFNQPYAAPKGDVIVALPARLPFDVTRVVFVNGHFRADLSDDLKGRQGHRHR
;
A
#
# COMPACT_ATOMS: atom_id res chain seq x y z
N MET A 1 -25.41 32.40 1.91
CA MET A 1 -25.18 31.01 1.47
C MET A 1 -23.69 30.72 1.59
N SER A 2 -23.21 30.32 2.77
CA SER A 2 -21.79 30.03 2.98
C SER A 2 -21.50 28.63 2.48
N THR A 3 -20.82 28.51 1.34
CA THR A 3 -20.21 27.25 0.90
C THR A 3 -19.10 26.91 1.88
N MET A 4 -19.37 26.03 2.85
CA MET A 4 -18.32 25.38 3.61
C MET A 4 -17.46 24.62 2.60
N THR A 5 -16.23 25.07 2.41
CA THR A 5 -15.21 24.34 1.65
C THR A 5 -14.98 23.03 2.39
N ALA A 6 -15.61 21.96 1.94
CA ALA A 6 -15.35 20.63 2.47
C ALA A 6 -13.90 20.30 2.14
N THR A 7 -13.04 20.25 3.16
CA THR A 7 -11.65 19.78 3.02
C THR A 7 -11.66 18.45 2.30
N ASP A 8 -10.99 18.35 1.14
CA ASP A 8 -10.90 17.08 0.41
C ASP A 8 -10.20 16.06 1.32
N PRO A 9 -10.89 15.00 1.76
CA PRO A 9 -10.32 13.98 2.64
C PRO A 9 -9.06 13.32 2.07
N LYS A 10 -8.85 13.38 0.74
CA LYS A 10 -7.70 12.77 0.07
C LYS A 10 -6.47 13.69 0.02
N ALA A 11 -6.63 15.00 0.24
CA ALA A 11 -5.58 16.00 0.03
C ALA A 11 -4.35 15.81 0.92
N THR A 12 -4.50 15.17 2.08
CA THR A 12 -3.39 14.89 3.00
C THR A 12 -2.59 13.63 2.66
N VAL A 13 -3.13 12.76 1.79
CA VAL A 13 -2.57 11.42 1.53
C VAL A 13 -2.02 11.30 0.12
N LEU A 14 -2.75 11.77 -0.89
CA LEU A 14 -2.35 11.59 -2.30
C LEU A 14 -0.98 12.20 -2.63
N PRO A 15 -0.59 13.38 -2.10
CA PRO A 15 0.74 13.91 -2.34
C PRO A 15 1.86 13.01 -1.81
N LEU A 16 1.61 12.19 -0.77
CA LEU A 16 2.59 11.25 -0.23
C LEU A 16 2.85 10.06 -1.15
N LEU A 17 2.02 9.87 -2.17
CA LEU A 17 2.10 8.77 -3.15
C LEU A 17 2.65 9.22 -4.50
N GLU A 18 2.88 10.53 -4.67
CA GLU A 18 3.55 11.06 -5.86
C GLU A 18 4.98 10.52 -5.97
N GLY A 19 5.43 10.23 -7.20
CA GLY A 19 6.77 9.70 -7.43
C GLY A 19 6.97 8.24 -7.01
N SER A 20 5.90 7.51 -6.68
CA SER A 20 5.95 6.08 -6.41
C SER A 20 6.55 5.29 -7.59
N SER A 21 7.43 4.33 -7.28
CA SER A 21 8.08 3.47 -8.28
C SER A 21 7.23 2.28 -8.73
N TRP A 22 6.03 2.12 -8.18
CA TRP A 22 5.13 1.05 -8.55
C TRP A 22 4.64 1.21 -10.00
N PRO A 23 4.53 0.11 -10.78
CA PRO A 23 3.99 0.19 -12.13
C PRO A 23 2.57 0.76 -12.15
N GLY A 24 2.31 1.72 -13.04
CA GLY A 24 1.00 2.34 -13.19
C GLY A 24 0.62 3.33 -12.07
N ALA A 25 1.57 3.76 -11.24
CA ALA A 25 1.28 4.62 -10.09
C ALA A 25 0.67 5.98 -10.50
N ALA A 26 1.11 6.56 -11.63
CA ALA A 26 0.60 7.85 -12.09
C ALA A 26 -0.88 7.76 -12.52
N GLU A 27 -1.23 6.72 -13.28
CA GLU A 27 -2.59 6.45 -13.73
C GLU A 27 -3.50 6.13 -12.54
N ALA A 28 -3.04 5.29 -11.61
CA ALA A 28 -3.77 4.97 -10.40
C ALA A 28 -4.02 6.22 -9.53
N LEU A 29 -3.02 7.10 -9.40
CA LEU A 29 -3.14 8.34 -8.64
C LEU A 29 -4.18 9.28 -9.27
N ALA A 30 -4.14 9.45 -10.59
CA ALA A 30 -5.12 10.24 -11.33
C ALA A 30 -6.54 9.69 -11.16
N GLN A 31 -6.70 8.37 -11.25
CA GLN A 31 -8.00 7.71 -11.09
C GLN A 31 -8.55 7.87 -9.66
N VAL A 32 -7.71 7.68 -8.64
CA VAL A 32 -8.12 7.85 -7.23
C VAL A 32 -8.47 9.29 -6.92
N ASN A 33 -7.78 10.28 -7.51
CA ASN A 33 -8.10 11.69 -7.34
C ASN A 33 -9.52 12.01 -7.83
N ALA A 34 -9.90 11.47 -9.01
CA ALA A 34 -11.22 11.65 -9.61
C ALA A 34 -12.36 10.95 -8.83
N LEU A 35 -12.07 9.87 -8.09
CA LEU A 35 -13.08 9.12 -7.35
C LEU A 35 -13.45 9.81 -6.01
N PRO A 36 -14.74 9.89 -5.66
CA PRO A 36 -15.14 10.38 -4.35
C PRO A 36 -14.74 9.38 -3.26
N VAL A 37 -14.45 9.88 -2.05
CA VAL A 37 -14.28 9.01 -0.89
C VAL A 37 -15.63 8.36 -0.56
N PRO A 38 -15.69 7.02 -0.44
CA PRO A 38 -16.94 6.34 -0.17
C PRO A 38 -17.46 6.67 1.23
N THR A 39 -18.78 6.67 1.35
CA THR A 39 -19.49 6.88 2.62
C THR A 39 -20.43 5.72 2.90
N ILE A 40 -21.10 5.71 4.05
CA ILE A 40 -22.14 4.71 4.35
C ILE A 40 -23.33 4.74 3.37
N LYS A 41 -23.45 5.81 2.56
CA LYS A 41 -24.46 5.93 1.49
C LYS A 41 -24.02 5.21 0.20
N THR A 42 -22.72 4.96 0.04
CA THR A 42 -22.20 4.14 -1.06
C THR A 42 -22.53 2.69 -0.76
N GLU A 43 -23.30 2.02 -1.63
CA GLU A 43 -23.88 0.70 -1.38
C GLU A 43 -22.84 -0.34 -0.90
N ALA A 44 -21.71 -0.45 -1.61
CA ALA A 44 -20.61 -1.35 -1.28
C ALA A 44 -19.94 -1.07 0.09
N TRP A 45 -20.18 0.11 0.67
CA TRP A 45 -19.56 0.59 1.92
C TRP A 45 -20.57 0.79 3.05
N ARG A 46 -21.82 0.35 2.88
CA ARG A 46 -22.90 0.53 3.86
C ARG A 46 -22.52 0.11 5.29
N TYR A 47 -21.71 -0.95 5.39
CA TYR A 47 -21.32 -1.55 6.66
C TYR A 47 -19.85 -1.30 7.04
N THR A 48 -19.10 -0.57 6.20
CA THR A 48 -17.66 -0.31 6.42
C THR A 48 -17.41 1.19 6.54
N ARG A 49 -17.19 1.66 7.78
CA ARG A 49 -16.95 3.09 8.06
C ARG A 49 -15.50 3.48 7.80
N VAL A 50 -15.23 4.06 6.64
CA VAL A 50 -13.87 4.52 6.26
C VAL A 50 -13.56 5.98 6.52
N GLY A 51 -14.56 6.80 6.86
CA GLY A 51 -14.35 8.25 7.04
C GLY A 51 -13.27 8.61 8.07
N LYS A 52 -13.04 7.74 9.07
CA LYS A 52 -11.95 7.94 10.05
C LYS A 52 -10.56 7.80 9.44
N LEU A 53 -10.38 6.98 8.40
CA LEU A 53 -9.07 6.80 7.76
C LEU A 53 -8.57 8.13 7.17
N PHE A 54 -9.44 8.88 6.51
CA PHE A 54 -9.09 10.15 5.89
C PHE A 54 -8.93 11.32 6.86
N ASN A 55 -9.26 11.11 8.15
CA ASN A 55 -9.09 12.10 9.20
C ASN A 55 -7.88 11.81 10.10
N GLN A 56 -6.95 10.96 9.64
CA GLN A 56 -5.70 10.66 10.33
C GLN A 56 -4.52 11.28 9.58
N PRO A 57 -3.46 11.71 10.30
CA PRO A 57 -2.22 12.10 9.67
C PRO A 57 -1.52 10.86 9.08
N TYR A 58 -1.10 10.96 7.82
CA TYR A 58 -0.26 9.95 7.17
C TYR A 58 1.16 10.48 7.00
N ALA A 59 2.11 9.56 6.91
CA ALA A 59 3.51 9.86 6.62
C ALA A 59 3.98 9.02 5.43
N ALA A 60 4.96 9.53 4.69
CA ALA A 60 5.58 8.79 3.60
C ALA A 60 6.22 7.49 4.12
N PRO A 61 6.06 6.36 3.41
CA PRO A 61 6.67 5.10 3.80
C PRO A 61 8.21 5.18 3.73
N LYS A 62 8.88 4.42 4.60
CA LYS A 62 10.34 4.30 4.64
C LYS A 62 10.76 2.84 4.56
N GLY A 63 11.53 2.48 3.54
CA GLY A 63 12.00 1.10 3.31
C GLY A 63 13.25 0.69 4.11
N ASP A 64 14.09 1.66 4.47
CA ASP A 64 15.41 1.41 5.08
C ASP A 64 15.33 1.27 6.61
N VAL A 65 14.31 0.58 7.09
CA VAL A 65 14.14 0.27 8.51
C VAL A 65 14.79 -1.07 8.82
N ILE A 66 15.50 -1.14 9.95
CA ILE A 66 16.04 -2.40 10.47
C ILE A 66 14.89 -3.19 11.08
N VAL A 67 14.65 -4.40 10.56
CA VAL A 67 13.57 -5.28 11.03
C VAL A 67 14.12 -6.65 11.38
N ALA A 68 13.66 -7.21 12.49
CA ALA A 68 13.91 -8.61 12.82
C ALA A 68 12.93 -9.49 12.03
N LEU A 69 13.44 -10.44 11.27
CA LEU A 69 12.60 -11.37 10.52
C LEU A 69 12.08 -12.49 11.42
N PRO A 70 10.83 -12.92 11.26
CA PRO A 70 10.32 -14.10 11.94
C PRO A 70 11.03 -15.37 11.46
N ALA A 71 10.90 -16.43 12.25
CA ALA A 71 11.33 -17.76 11.87
C ALA A 71 10.72 -18.19 10.52
N ARG A 72 11.46 -18.98 9.74
CA ARG A 72 10.95 -19.50 8.48
C ARG A 72 9.81 -20.49 8.72
N LEU A 73 8.91 -20.56 7.75
CA LEU A 73 7.95 -21.64 7.67
C LEU A 73 8.68 -22.99 7.52
N PRO A 74 8.17 -24.08 8.09
CA PRO A 74 8.85 -25.39 8.11
C PRO A 74 8.70 -26.14 6.78
N PHE A 75 8.82 -25.45 5.64
CA PHE A 75 8.80 -26.03 4.31
C PHE A 75 9.58 -25.14 3.35
N ASP A 76 9.99 -25.73 2.23
CA ASP A 76 10.87 -25.10 1.27
C ASP A 76 10.13 -24.03 0.44
N VAL A 77 10.23 -22.78 0.87
CA VAL A 77 9.60 -21.62 0.21
C VAL A 77 10.59 -20.51 -0.05
N THR A 78 10.35 -19.80 -1.15
CA THR A 78 10.99 -18.53 -1.45
C THR A 78 10.36 -17.44 -0.61
N ARG A 79 11.16 -16.79 0.24
CA ARG A 79 10.77 -15.63 1.03
C ARG A 79 10.99 -14.35 0.23
N VAL A 80 9.95 -13.55 0.08
CA VAL A 80 10.02 -12.19 -0.50
C VAL A 80 9.60 -11.21 0.58
N VAL A 81 10.45 -10.24 0.89
CA VAL A 81 10.25 -9.30 2.00
C VAL A 81 9.94 -7.91 1.48
N PHE A 82 8.83 -7.36 1.97
CA PHE A 82 8.44 -5.97 1.80
C PHE A 82 8.38 -5.29 3.17
N VAL A 83 9.09 -4.17 3.33
CA VAL A 83 9.08 -3.36 4.55
C VAL A 83 8.45 -2.02 4.22
N ASN A 84 7.33 -1.70 4.87
CA ASN A 84 6.54 -0.48 4.62
C ASN A 84 6.24 -0.24 3.13
N GLY A 85 5.99 -1.30 2.35
CA GLY A 85 5.72 -1.20 0.91
C GLY A 85 6.96 -1.14 0.00
N HIS A 86 8.17 -1.18 0.56
CA HIS A 86 9.42 -1.26 -0.21
C HIS A 86 9.96 -2.69 -0.25
N PHE A 87 10.34 -3.15 -1.44
CA PHE A 87 11.03 -4.42 -1.60
C PHE A 87 12.45 -4.37 -1.00
N ARG A 88 12.79 -5.38 -0.18
CA ARG A 88 14.09 -5.51 0.48
C ARG A 88 14.82 -6.74 -0.03
N ALA A 89 15.66 -6.56 -1.04
CA ALA A 89 16.43 -7.62 -1.66
C ALA A 89 17.41 -8.29 -0.68
N ASP A 90 17.98 -7.52 0.24
CA ASP A 90 18.90 -7.97 1.29
C ASP A 90 18.22 -8.87 2.35
N LEU A 91 16.89 -8.79 2.48
CA LEU A 91 16.09 -9.61 3.39
C LEU A 91 15.32 -10.73 2.68
N SER A 92 15.31 -10.73 1.36
CA SER A 92 14.60 -11.70 0.52
C SER A 92 15.55 -12.80 0.06
N ASP A 93 14.97 -13.94 -0.32
CA ASP A 93 15.72 -14.98 -1.00
C ASP A 93 16.05 -14.54 -2.44
N ASP A 94 17.07 -15.18 -3.04
CA ASP A 94 17.39 -14.93 -4.44
C ASP A 94 16.22 -15.34 -5.34
N LEU A 95 15.77 -14.38 -6.15
CA LEU A 95 14.66 -14.56 -7.09
C LEU A 95 15.13 -15.03 -8.46
N LYS A 96 16.45 -15.03 -8.72
CA LYS A 96 17.03 -15.54 -9.96
C LYS A 96 17.11 -17.07 -9.91
N GLY A 97 16.08 -17.72 -10.45
CA GLY A 97 16.25 -19.05 -11.03
C GLY A 97 16.14 -20.24 -10.07
N ARG A 98 15.15 -20.25 -9.16
CA ARG A 98 14.66 -21.53 -8.63
C ARG A 98 13.74 -22.21 -9.66
N GLN A 99 14.31 -22.68 -10.76
CA GLN A 99 13.61 -23.66 -11.60
C GLN A 99 13.38 -24.91 -10.76
N GLY A 100 12.13 -25.35 -10.69
CA GLY A 100 11.62 -26.27 -9.68
C GLY A 100 12.56 -27.43 -9.33
N HIS A 101 12.82 -27.61 -8.05
CA HIS A 101 13.28 -28.89 -7.53
C HIS A 101 12.16 -29.91 -7.79
N ARG A 102 12.25 -30.61 -8.92
CA ARG A 102 11.54 -31.87 -9.13
C ARG A 102 12.18 -32.88 -8.18
N HIS A 103 11.54 -33.12 -7.06
CA HIS A 103 11.80 -34.31 -6.26
C HIS A 103 11.61 -35.54 -7.17
N ARG A 104 12.71 -36.29 -7.35
CA ARG A 104 12.64 -37.71 -7.72
C ARG A 104 12.44 -38.53 -6.45
#